data_AF-A0A7X9JFJ2-F1
#
_entry.id   AF-A0A7X9JFJ2-F1
#
_cell.length_a   1.000
_cell.length_b   1.000
_cell.length_c   1.000
_cell.angle_alpha   90.00
_cell.angle_beta   90.00
_cell.angle_gamma   90.00
#
_symmetry.space_group_name_H-M   'P 1'
#
loop_
_entity.id
_entity.type
_entity.pdbx_description
1 polymer ?
#
loop_
_entity_poly.entity_id
_entity_poly.type
_entity_poly.pdbx_seq_one_letter_code
_entity_poly.pdbx_strand_id
1 'polypeptide(L)'
;MKTKIEKILEEATIKTFEDICFMYLEPELKDSQAALEPDAAAEVEFHGAYNGRLVIASRGGLFSAIASNILSSDHPSLQEKKDALGEIG
;
A
#
# COMPACT_ATOMS: atom_id res chain seq x y z
N MET A 1 -4.60 15.81 -14.60
CA MET A 1 -3.45 16.48 -13.94
C MET A 1 -3.68 16.39 -12.44
N LYS A 2 -2.77 15.79 -11.66
CA LYS A 2 -2.96 15.60 -10.21
C LYS A 2 -2.92 16.94 -9.46
N THR A 3 -3.79 17.10 -8.48
CA THR A 3 -3.78 18.21 -7.50
C THR A 3 -2.52 18.18 -6.64
N LYS A 4 -2.25 19.26 -5.90
CA LYS A 4 -1.11 19.33 -4.99
C LYS A 4 -1.15 18.22 -3.93
N ILE A 5 -2.33 17.96 -3.36
CA ILE A 5 -2.48 16.94 -2.30
C ILE A 5 -2.31 15.53 -2.86
N GLU A 6 -2.83 15.23 -4.05
CA GLU A 6 -2.66 13.91 -4.69
C GLU A 6 -1.19 13.58 -4.98
N LYS A 7 -0.39 14.58 -5.39
CA LYS A 7 1.06 14.39 -5.59
C LYS A 7 1.79 14.09 -4.28
N ILE A 8 1.44 14.79 -3.21
CA ILE A 8 2.04 14.56 -1.88
C ILE A 8 1.67 13.16 -1.37
N LEU A 9 0.42 12.76 -1.53
CA LEU A 9 -0.03 11.42 -1.12
C LEU A 9 0.64 10.32 -1.94
N GLU A 10 0.80 10.51 -3.25
CA GLU A 10 1.55 9.59 -4.11
C GLU A 10 3.01 9.47 -3.68
N GLU A 11 3.71 10.59 -3.53
CA GLU A 11 5.13 10.61 -3.11
C GLU A 11 5.31 9.97 -1.72
N ALA A 12 4.43 10.26 -0.77
CA ALA A 12 4.45 9.65 0.56
C ALA A 12 4.23 8.14 0.48
N THR A 13 3.24 7.69 -0.30
CA THR A 13 2.93 6.26 -0.47
C THR A 13 4.12 5.52 -1.09
N ILE A 14 4.70 6.05 -2.17
CA ILE A 14 5.87 5.45 -2.82
C ILE A 14 7.02 5.28 -1.82
N LYS A 15 7.35 6.35 -1.08
CA LYS A 15 8.42 6.31 -0.08
C LYS A 15 8.16 5.31 1.03
N THR A 16 6.92 5.22 1.55
CA THR A 16 6.56 4.23 2.57
C THR A 16 6.80 2.81 2.08
N PHE A 17 6.39 2.48 0.85
CA PHE A 17 6.62 1.16 0.26
C PHE A 17 8.10 0.87 0.03
N GLU A 18 8.87 1.86 -0.44
CA GLU A 18 10.31 1.71 -0.70
C GLU A 18 11.11 1.55 0.61
N ASP A 19 10.86 2.41 1.60
CA ASP A 19 11.66 2.49 2.83
C ASP A 19 11.31 1.38 3.83
N ILE A 20 10.03 1.02 3.96
CA ILE A 20 9.55 0.09 5.00
C ILE A 20 9.35 -1.32 4.42
N CYS A 21 8.90 -1.41 3.18
CA CYS A 21 8.57 -2.71 2.57
C CYS A 21 9.60 -3.18 1.55
N PHE A 22 10.65 -2.42 1.24
CA PHE A 22 11.61 -2.74 0.16
C PHE A 22 10.91 -3.06 -1.18
N MET A 23 9.79 -2.41 -1.46
CA MET A 23 9.02 -2.57 -2.70
C MET A 23 9.10 -1.29 -3.51
N TYR A 24 9.56 -1.43 -4.76
CA TYR A 24 9.82 -0.30 -5.65
C TYR A 24 8.69 -0.12 -6.65
N LEU A 25 8.43 1.13 -7.01
CA LEU A 25 7.39 1.47 -7.98
C LEU A 25 7.73 0.89 -9.36
N GLU A 26 6.85 0.04 -9.88
CA GLU A 26 6.85 -0.34 -11.28
C GLU A 26 5.94 0.63 -12.05
N PRO A 27 6.48 1.42 -13.01
CA PRO A 27 5.72 2.47 -13.68
C PRO A 27 4.60 1.97 -14.61
N GLU A 28 4.63 0.69 -15.01
CA GLU A 28 3.61 0.09 -15.87
C GLU A 28 2.86 -1.05 -15.17
N LEU A 29 1.59 -0.82 -14.85
CA LEU A 29 0.67 -1.86 -14.41
C LEU A 29 0.08 -2.57 -15.63
N LYS A 30 0.30 -3.87 -15.76
CA LYS A 30 -0.27 -4.68 -16.85
C LYS A 30 -1.76 -4.87 -16.65
N ASP A 31 -2.52 -4.94 -17.74
CA ASP A 31 -3.98 -5.19 -17.69
C ASP A 31 -4.36 -6.44 -16.89
N SER A 32 -3.55 -7.50 -17.00
CA SER A 32 -3.74 -8.74 -16.24
C SER A 32 -3.56 -8.55 -14.73
N GLN A 33 -2.73 -7.60 -14.29
CA GLN A 33 -2.52 -7.27 -12.88
C GLN A 33 -3.65 -6.37 -12.37
N ALA A 34 -4.10 -5.42 -13.18
CA ALA A 34 -5.23 -4.55 -12.86
C ALA A 34 -6.56 -5.32 -12.70
N ALA A 35 -6.71 -6.44 -13.40
CA ALA A 35 -7.90 -7.30 -13.34
C ALA A 35 -7.96 -8.22 -12.11
N LEU A 36 -6.90 -8.32 -11.29
CA LEU A 36 -6.90 -9.19 -10.10
C LEU A 36 -7.77 -8.61 -9.00
N GLU A 37 -8.63 -9.40 -8.37
CA GLU A 37 -9.40 -8.92 -7.21
C GLU A 37 -8.50 -8.51 -6.03
N PRO A 38 -8.84 -7.45 -5.29
CA PRO A 38 -8.13 -7.08 -4.07
C PRO A 38 -8.14 -8.20 -3.04
N ASP A 39 -6.98 -8.47 -2.43
CA ASP A 39 -6.83 -9.47 -1.36
C ASP A 39 -6.86 -8.84 0.05
N ALA A 40 -6.54 -7.55 0.15
CA ALA A 40 -6.73 -6.73 1.34
C ALA A 40 -6.76 -5.24 0.98
N ALA A 41 -7.24 -4.40 1.90
CA ALA A 41 -7.17 -2.96 1.77
C ALA A 41 -7.01 -2.28 3.14
N ALA A 42 -6.29 -1.16 3.15
CA ALA A 42 -6.23 -0.21 4.26
C ALA A 42 -6.74 1.16 3.81
N GLU A 43 -7.32 1.89 4.75
CA GLU A 43 -7.90 3.20 4.53
C GLU A 43 -7.46 4.14 5.65
N VAL A 44 -6.97 5.31 5.27
CA VAL A 44 -6.68 6.41 6.19
C VAL A 44 -7.48 7.63 5.80
N GLU A 45 -8.36 8.03 6.71
CA GLU A 45 -9.13 9.26 6.61
C GLU A 45 -8.35 10.43 7.23
N PHE A 46 -8.38 11.57 6.55
CA PHE A 46 -7.74 12.79 7.02
C PHE A 46 -8.67 13.99 6.91
N HIS A 47 -8.57 14.89 7.89
CA HIS A 47 -9.42 16.07 8.00
C HIS A 47 -8.58 17.30 8.36
N GLY A 48 -8.87 18.45 7.75
CA GLY A 48 -8.14 19.70 7.97
C GLY A 48 -8.23 20.66 6.79
N ALA A 49 -7.10 21.25 6.40
CA ALA A 49 -7.02 22.10 5.21
C ALA A 49 -7.42 21.36 3.92
N TYR A 50 -7.27 20.04 3.93
CA TYR A 50 -7.87 19.10 2.99
C TYR A 50 -8.65 18.06 3.79
N ASN A 51 -9.75 17.57 3.24
CA ASN A 51 -10.50 16.44 3.78
C ASN A 51 -10.57 15.36 2.71
N GLY A 52 -10.37 14.11 3.11
CA GLY A 52 -10.38 12.99 2.16
C GLY A 52 -9.88 11.71 2.78
N ARG A 53 -9.55 10.76 1.91
CA ARG A 53 -9.04 9.46 2.30
C ARG A 53 -7.95 8.98 1.35
N LEU A 54 -6.96 8.29 1.89
CA LEU A 54 -6.00 7.48 1.15
C LEU A 54 -6.41 6.01 1.28
N VAL A 55 -6.48 5.30 0.16
CA VAL A 55 -6.83 3.88 0.14
C VAL A 55 -5.70 3.12 -0.53
N ILE A 56 -5.18 2.12 0.18
CA ILE A 56 -4.15 1.20 -0.31
C ILE A 56 -4.80 -0.17 -0.48
N ALA A 57 -4.91 -0.65 -1.71
CA ALA A 57 -5.48 -1.95 -2.03
C ALA A 57 -4.41 -2.88 -2.57
N SER A 58 -4.16 -4.00 -1.88
CA SER A 58 -3.23 -5.03 -2.35
C SER A 58 -3.94 -6.03 -3.26
N ARG A 59 -3.18 -6.57 -4.23
CA ARG A 59 -3.63 -7.57 -5.21
C ARG A 59 -2.50 -8.57 -5.43
N GLY A 60 -2.85 -9.78 -5.88
CA GLY A 60 -1.88 -10.72 -6.43
C GLY A 60 -0.79 -11.17 -5.46
N GLY A 61 -1.08 -11.21 -4.15
CA GLY A 61 -0.13 -11.65 -3.13
C GLY A 61 0.68 -10.53 -2.46
N LEU A 62 0.47 -9.27 -2.87
CA LEU A 62 1.14 -8.11 -2.25
C LEU A 62 0.85 -8.02 -0.74
N PHE A 63 -0.33 -8.43 -0.28
CA PHE A 63 -0.65 -8.44 1.15
C PHE A 63 0.33 -9.30 1.97
N SER A 64 0.76 -10.43 1.41
CA SER A 64 1.74 -11.29 2.06
C SER A 64 3.15 -10.72 1.92
N ALA A 65 3.50 -10.17 0.75
CA ALA A 65 4.82 -9.58 0.50
C ALA A 65 5.12 -8.39 1.43
N ILE A 66 4.14 -7.50 1.67
CA ILE A 66 4.24 -6.41 2.64
C ILE A 66 4.68 -6.94 4.00
N ALA A 67 3.92 -7.90 4.54
CA ALA A 67 4.18 -8.44 5.86
C ALA A 67 5.50 -9.19 5.94
N SER A 68 5.86 -9.95 4.90
CA SER A 68 7.13 -10.67 4.85
C SER A 68 8.33 -9.73 4.88
N ASN A 69 8.27 -8.62 4.14
CA ASN A 69 9.36 -7.66 4.10
C ASN A 69 9.48 -6.85 5.40
N ILE A 70 8.36 -6.44 6.00
CA ILE A 70 8.35 -5.69 7.27
C ILE A 70 8.83 -6.56 8.44
N LEU A 71 8.32 -7.80 8.52
CA LEU A 71 8.54 -8.66 9.68
C LEU A 71 9.72 -9.62 9.51
N SER A 72 10.38 -9.62 8.35
CA SER A 72 11.41 -10.61 7.99
C SER A 72 10.94 -12.05 8.20
N SER A 73 9.71 -12.35 7.78
CA SER A 73 9.04 -13.64 7.98
C SER A 73 8.55 -14.22 6.66
N ASP A 74 8.92 -15.46 6.36
CA ASP A 74 8.48 -16.15 5.13
C ASP A 74 7.01 -16.56 5.17
N HIS A 75 6.44 -16.71 6.37
CA HIS A 75 5.09 -17.21 6.60
C HIS A 75 4.34 -16.38 7.65
N PRO A 76 4.09 -15.08 7.39
CA PRO A 76 3.36 -14.25 8.33
C PRO A 76 1.92 -14.76 8.48
N SER A 77 1.44 -14.78 9.71
CA SER A 77 0.06 -15.08 10.05
C SER A 77 -0.89 -14.02 9.49
N LEU A 78 -2.19 -14.32 9.44
CA LEU A 78 -3.18 -13.34 8.98
C LEU A 78 -3.19 -12.07 9.83
N GLN A 79 -2.96 -12.18 11.14
CA GLN A 79 -2.92 -11.03 12.04
C GLN A 79 -1.69 -10.16 11.74
N GLU A 80 -0.52 -10.78 11.64
CA GLU A 80 0.73 -10.09 11.27
C GLU A 80 0.62 -9.40 9.91
N LYS A 81 -0.07 -9.99 8.93
CA LYS A 81 -0.33 -9.33 7.65
C LYS A 81 -1.19 -8.09 7.80
N LYS A 82 -2.28 -8.18 8.59
CA LYS A 82 -3.16 -7.03 8.85
C LYS A 82 -2.43 -5.92 9.59
N ASP A 83 -1.64 -6.27 10.60
CA ASP A 83 -0.86 -5.31 11.37
C ASP A 83 0.15 -4.60 10.47
N ALA A 84 0.92 -5.36 9.67
CA ALA A 84 1.87 -4.82 8.71
C ALA A 84 1.22 -3.88 7.68
N LEU A 85 0.02 -4.22 7.17
CA LEU A 85 -0.73 -3.36 6.26
C LEU A 85 -1.26 -2.09 6.98
N GLY A 86 -1.62 -2.19 8.26
CA GLY A 86 -2.04 -1.06 9.09
C GLY A 86 -0.90 -0.09 9.44
N GLU A 87 0.34 -0.58 9.53
CA GLU A 87 1.51 0.27 9.79
C GLU A 87 1.90 1.15 8.58
N ILE A 88 1.54 0.75 7.37
CA ILE A 88 1.86 1.50 6.14
C ILE A 88 0.66 2.25 5.54
N GLY A 89 -0.55 2.00 6.05
CA GLY A 89 -1.78 2.70 5.69
C GLY A 89 -1.82 4.06 6.34
#